data_AF-B4XXV6-F1
#
_entry.id   AF-B4XXV6-F1
#
_cell.length_a   1.000
_cell.length_b   1.000
_cell.length_c   1.000
_cell.angle_alpha   90.00
_cell.angle_beta   90.00
_cell.angle_gamma   90.00
#
_symmetry.space_group_name_H-M   'P 1'
#
loop_
_entity.id
_entity.type
_entity.pdbx_description
1 polymer ?
#
loop_
_entity_poly.entity_id
_entity_poly.type
_entity_poly.pdbx_seq_one_letter_code
_entity_poly.pdbx_strand_id
1 'polypeptide(L)'
;IVVISILILAVCILVAVAFFTILERKFLSYTQIRKGPNKVSLMGILQPIADATKLLTKSQQKMESSNVKVTFYSPMMALMISLLIFPMLPLSQFPILDISFNIILFMVVSSTMVYILLSIG
;
A
#
# COMPACT_ATOMS: atom_id res chain seq x y z
N ILE A 1 -17.17 -16.99 3.93
CA ILE A 1 -16.78 -16.74 2.51
C ILE A 1 -16.30 -15.30 2.34
N VAL A 2 -17.12 -14.29 2.68
CA VAL A 2 -16.75 -12.86 2.57
C VAL A 2 -15.44 -12.50 3.28
N VAL A 3 -15.22 -12.97 4.52
CA VAL A 3 -13.96 -12.68 5.24
C VAL A 3 -12.74 -13.30 4.55
N ILE A 4 -12.89 -14.50 3.98
CA ILE A 4 -11.82 -15.20 3.27
C ILE A 4 -11.51 -14.47 1.96
N SER A 5 -12.52 -14.00 1.23
CA SER A 5 -12.32 -13.23 0.00
C SER A 5 -11.66 -11.88 0.27
N ILE A 6 -12.01 -11.20 1.38
CA ILE A 6 -11.33 -9.95 1.79
C ILE A 6 -9.85 -10.20 2.12
N LEU A 7 -9.53 -11.29 2.84
CA LEU A 7 -8.15 -11.66 3.15
C LEU A 7 -7.34 -11.94 1.87
N ILE A 8 -7.88 -12.72 0.94
CA ILE A 8 -7.24 -13.00 -0.34
C ILE A 8 -7.02 -11.70 -1.13
N LEU A 9 -8.04 -10.83 -1.19
CA LEU A 9 -7.96 -9.54 -1.86
C LEU A 9 -6.82 -8.68 -1.26
N ALA A 10 -6.74 -8.59 0.07
CA ALA A 10 -5.71 -7.81 0.75
C ALA A 10 -4.28 -8.30 0.41
N VAL A 11 -4.08 -9.63 0.38
CA VAL A 11 -2.78 -10.22 -0.02
C VAL A 11 -2.46 -9.89 -1.47
N CYS A 12 -3.42 -10.04 -2.39
CA CYS A 12 -3.22 -9.72 -3.80
C CYS A 12 -2.83 -8.25 -4.01
N ILE A 13 -3.47 -7.32 -3.29
CA ILE A 13 -3.17 -5.88 -3.39
C ILE A 13 -1.75 -5.59 -2.89
N LEU A 14 -1.35 -6.15 -1.74
CA LEU A 14 0.01 -5.95 -1.21
C LEU A 14 1.09 -6.45 -2.17
N VAL A 15 0.87 -7.60 -2.81
CA VAL A 15 1.77 -8.13 -3.84
C VAL A 15 1.79 -7.24 -5.08
N ALA A 16 0.62 -6.77 -5.54
CA ALA A 16 0.52 -5.88 -6.69
C ALA A 16 1.27 -4.55 -6.48
N VAL A 17 1.10 -3.93 -5.31
CA VAL A 17 1.80 -2.69 -4.96
C VAL A 17 3.31 -2.89 -4.92
N ALA A 18 3.80 -4.01 -4.38
CA ALA A 18 5.22 -4.31 -4.35
C ALA A 18 5.84 -4.34 -5.76
N PHE A 19 5.18 -4.99 -6.73
CA PHE A 19 5.65 -5.01 -8.12
C PHE A 19 5.45 -3.67 -8.85
N PHE A 20 4.39 -2.93 -8.53
CA PHE A 20 4.14 -1.61 -9.09
C PHE A 20 5.32 -0.66 -8.85
N THR A 21 5.97 -0.72 -7.68
CA THR A 21 7.17 0.11 -7.40
C THR A 21 8.36 -0.19 -8.32
N ILE A 22 8.56 -1.44 -8.74
CA ILE A 22 9.61 -1.77 -9.72
C ILE A 22 9.24 -1.21 -11.09
N LEU A 23 7.97 -1.37 -11.49
CA LEU A 23 7.47 -0.89 -12.76
C LEU A 23 7.70 0.62 -12.87
N GLU A 24 7.33 1.38 -11.85
CA GLU A 24 7.55 2.82 -11.77
C GLU A 24 9.05 3.17 -11.94
N ARG A 25 9.94 2.52 -11.18
CA ARG A 25 11.40 2.74 -11.29
C ARG A 25 11.95 2.41 -12.67
N LYS A 26 11.43 1.36 -13.34
CA LYS A 26 11.83 1.00 -14.70
C LYS A 26 11.31 2.01 -15.71
N PHE A 27 10.05 2.41 -15.63
CA PHE A 27 9.45 3.40 -16.52
C PHE A 27 10.22 4.73 -16.49
N LEU A 28 10.46 5.27 -15.29
CA LEU A 28 11.27 6.49 -15.10
C LEU A 28 12.71 6.36 -15.60
N SER A 29 13.30 5.16 -15.49
CA SER A 29 14.65 4.93 -15.99
C SER A 29 14.70 4.95 -17.52
N TYR A 30 13.70 4.35 -18.17
CA TYR A 30 13.62 4.31 -19.63
C TYR A 30 13.39 5.68 -20.24
N THR A 31 12.56 6.54 -19.63
CA THR A 31 12.39 7.92 -20.08
C THR A 31 13.66 8.75 -19.92
N GLN A 32 14.48 8.43 -18.90
CA GLN A 32 15.75 9.11 -18.61
C GLN A 32 16.96 8.46 -19.32
N ILE A 33 16.76 7.52 -20.26
CA ILE A 33 17.84 6.84 -21.02
C ILE A 33 18.86 6.17 -20.06
N ARG A 34 18.39 5.64 -18.92
CA ARG A 34 19.20 4.83 -18.01
C ARG A 34 18.50 3.52 -17.70
N LYS A 35 19.26 2.47 -17.42
CA LYS A 35 18.65 1.19 -17.00
C LYS A 35 18.24 1.29 -15.53
N GLY A 36 17.00 0.92 -15.25
CA GLY A 36 16.48 0.77 -13.90
C GLY A 36 17.12 -0.41 -13.16
N PRO A 37 16.59 -0.81 -12.00
CA PRO A 37 17.17 -1.88 -11.20
C PRO A 37 17.25 -3.19 -12.01
N ASN A 38 18.48 -3.65 -12.25
CA ASN A 38 18.77 -4.83 -13.09
C ASN A 38 19.72 -5.84 -12.42
N LYS A 39 20.22 -5.56 -11.21
CA LYS A 39 21.30 -6.33 -10.55
C LYS A 39 20.82 -7.34 -9.51
N VAL A 40 19.69 -7.11 -8.83
CA VAL A 40 19.28 -7.87 -7.64
C VAL A 40 18.69 -9.26 -8.00
N SER A 41 18.54 -9.57 -9.29
CA SER A 41 18.15 -10.88 -9.88
C SER A 41 17.97 -10.73 -11.41
N LEU A 42 17.48 -11.77 -12.10
CA LEU A 42 16.97 -11.70 -13.48
C LEU A 42 16.05 -10.48 -13.66
N MET A 43 16.53 -9.48 -14.38
CA MET A 43 15.84 -8.20 -14.64
C MET A 43 15.33 -7.45 -13.39
N GLY A 44 15.88 -7.73 -12.20
CA GLY A 44 15.52 -7.05 -10.95
C GLY A 44 14.15 -7.39 -10.37
N ILE A 45 13.55 -8.54 -10.72
CA ILE A 45 12.21 -8.96 -10.22
C ILE A 45 12.18 -9.10 -8.69
N LEU A 46 13.26 -9.60 -8.07
CA LEU A 46 13.36 -9.79 -6.62
C LEU A 46 13.66 -8.50 -5.83
N GLN A 47 13.67 -7.33 -6.48
CA GLN A 47 13.95 -6.04 -5.81
C GLN A 47 13.03 -5.73 -4.60
N PRO A 48 11.70 -5.97 -4.63
CA PRO A 48 10.83 -5.64 -3.50
C PRO A 48 11.14 -6.46 -2.25
N ILE A 49 11.60 -7.70 -2.43
CA ILE A 49 12.00 -8.57 -1.34
C ILE A 49 13.31 -8.07 -0.71
N ALA A 50 14.26 -7.62 -1.54
CA ALA A 50 15.50 -7.02 -1.05
C ALA A 50 15.25 -5.69 -0.31
N ASP A 51 14.34 -4.85 -0.81
CA ASP A 51 13.99 -3.59 -0.16
C ASP A 51 13.25 -3.86 1.18
N ALA A 52 12.36 -4.86 1.24
CA ALA A 52 11.66 -5.26 2.47
C ALA A 52 12.62 -5.82 3.54
N THR A 53 13.49 -6.75 3.16
CA THR A 53 14.49 -7.32 4.08
C THR A 53 15.44 -6.25 4.64
N LYS A 54 15.87 -5.31 3.80
CA LYS A 54 16.67 -4.15 4.22
C LYS A 54 15.94 -3.31 5.28
N LEU A 55 14.65 -3.02 5.10
CA LEU A 55 13.86 -2.25 6.07
C LEU A 55 13.69 -3.00 7.40
N LEU A 56 13.47 -4.32 7.36
CA LEU A 56 13.31 -5.14 8.56
C LEU A 56 14.59 -5.22 9.41
N THR A 57 15.76 -5.22 8.77
CA THR A 57 17.05 -5.24 9.50
C THR A 57 17.47 -3.90 10.09
N LYS A 58 16.84 -2.78 9.66
CA LYS A 58 17.26 -1.45 10.08
C LYS A 58 16.76 -1.19 11.51
N SER A 59 17.64 -0.70 12.38
CA SER A 59 17.24 -0.31 13.73
C SER A 59 16.24 0.84 13.68
N GLN A 60 15.17 0.73 14.48
CA GLN A 60 14.20 1.80 14.59
C GLN A 60 14.78 2.95 15.42
N GLN A 61 15.04 4.07 14.74
CA GLN A 61 15.43 5.31 15.40
C GLN A 61 14.17 6.02 15.89
N LYS A 62 14.07 6.26 17.20
CA LYS A 62 13.02 7.10 17.77
C LYS A 62 13.40 8.57 17.58
N MET A 63 12.46 9.39 17.12
CA MET A 63 12.62 10.84 17.10
C MET A 63 12.46 11.38 18.51
N GLU A 64 13.41 12.18 18.99
CA GLU A 64 13.42 12.71 20.35
C GLU A 64 12.33 13.76 20.62
N SER A 65 11.84 14.44 19.57
CA SER A 65 10.85 15.52 19.69
C SER A 65 9.40 15.10 19.42
N SER A 66 9.14 13.84 19.08
CA SER A 66 7.81 13.38 18.63
C SER A 66 7.14 12.43 19.63
N ASN A 67 5.80 12.44 19.67
CA ASN A 67 5.06 11.44 20.44
C ASN A 67 5.17 10.07 19.74
N VAL A 68 5.97 9.19 20.34
CA VAL A 68 6.24 7.83 19.85
C VAL A 68 4.97 7.04 19.54
N LYS A 69 3.90 7.20 20.33
CA LYS A 69 2.64 6.46 20.08
C LYS A 69 1.98 6.91 18.78
N VAL A 70 1.89 8.22 18.55
CA VAL A 70 1.23 8.78 17.38
C VAL A 70 2.01 8.42 16.12
N THR A 71 3.35 8.49 16.15
CA THR A 71 4.20 8.15 15.00
C THR A 71 4.17 6.68 14.60
N PHE A 72 3.86 5.76 15.52
CA PHE A 72 3.63 4.35 15.19
C PHE A 72 2.20 4.06 14.70
N TYR A 73 1.18 4.63 15.34
CA TYR A 73 -0.22 4.34 14.99
C TYR A 73 -0.68 5.03 13.71
N SER A 74 -0.21 6.24 13.42
CA SER A 74 -0.63 7.00 12.24
C SER A 74 -0.35 6.30 10.90
N PRO A 75 0.86 5.76 10.62
CA PRO A 75 1.08 5.00 9.38
C PRO A 75 0.30 3.67 9.34
N MET A 76 0.06 3.04 10.49
CA MET A 76 -0.76 1.83 10.55
C MET A 76 -2.22 2.12 10.16
N MET A 77 -2.81 3.20 10.69
CA MET A 77 -4.17 3.60 10.34
C MET A 77 -4.28 3.97 8.86
N ALA A 78 -3.29 4.66 8.30
CA ALA A 78 -3.28 5.03 6.87
C ALA A 78 -3.38 3.79 5.96
N LEU A 79 -2.58 2.76 6.27
CA LEU A 79 -2.60 1.51 5.53
C LEU A 79 -3.96 0.80 5.68
N MET A 80 -4.52 0.74 6.89
CA MET A 80 -5.82 0.12 7.12
C MET A 80 -6.95 0.80 6.34
N ILE A 81 -7.01 2.14 6.34
CA ILE A 81 -8.03 2.87 5.56
C ILE A 81 -7.87 2.63 4.06
N SER A 82 -6.63 2.59 3.55
CA SER A 82 -6.41 2.32 2.12
C SER A 82 -6.90 0.93 1.69
N LEU A 83 -6.77 -0.09 2.54
CA LEU A 83 -7.22 -1.44 2.24
C LEU A 83 -8.76 -1.59 2.30
N LEU A 84 -9.45 -0.75 3.08
CA LEU A 84 -10.91 -0.77 3.19
C LEU A 84 -11.62 -0.31 1.91
N ILE A 85 -10.96 0.48 1.06
CA ILE A 85 -11.54 1.01 -0.18
C ILE A 85 -11.75 -0.10 -1.21
N PHE A 86 -10.78 -1.01 -1.34
CA PHE A 86 -10.79 -2.03 -2.39
C PHE A 86 -11.97 -3.01 -2.40
N PRO A 87 -12.43 -3.57 -1.27
CA PRO A 87 -13.58 -4.49 -1.28
C PRO A 87 -14.90 -3.81 -1.68
N MET A 88 -14.97 -2.48 -1.63
CA MET A 88 -16.15 -1.69 -2.02
C MET A 88 -16.23 -1.45 -3.54
N LEU A 89 -15.14 -1.69 -4.28
CA LEU A 89 -15.12 -1.51 -5.72
C LEU A 89 -15.77 -2.71 -6.43
N PRO A 90 -16.66 -2.48 -7.42
CA PRO A 90 -17.26 -3.56 -8.20
C PRO A 90 -16.24 -4.10 -9.23
N LEU A 91 -15.32 -4.95 -8.78
CA LEU A 91 -14.27 -5.55 -9.62
C LEU A 91 -14.79 -6.65 -10.55
N SER A 92 -15.90 -7.30 -10.20
CA SER A 92 -16.48 -8.42 -10.96
C SER A 92 -18.00 -8.41 -10.86
N GLN A 93 -18.66 -9.28 -11.63
CA GLN A 93 -20.13 -9.43 -11.61
C GLN A 93 -20.70 -9.68 -10.21
N PHE A 94 -19.91 -10.30 -9.32
CA PHE A 94 -20.25 -10.45 -7.90
C PHE A 94 -19.29 -9.60 -7.07
N PRO A 95 -19.68 -8.39 -6.63
CA PRO A 95 -18.86 -7.60 -5.72
C PRO A 95 -18.73 -8.30 -4.36
N ILE A 96 -17.59 -8.09 -3.70
CA ILE A 96 -17.30 -8.70 -2.39
C ILE A 96 -18.18 -8.06 -1.30
N LEU A 97 -18.38 -6.75 -1.40
CA LEU A 97 -19.37 -6.00 -0.63
C LEU A 97 -20.33 -5.29 -1.60
N ASP A 98 -21.58 -5.75 -1.59
CA ASP A 98 -22.68 -5.06 -2.26
C ASP A 98 -23.48 -4.28 -1.23
N ILE A 99 -23.13 -3.00 -1.06
CA ILE A 99 -23.89 -2.07 -0.23
C ILE A 99 -24.64 -1.15 -1.19
N SER A 100 -25.94 -0.93 -0.94
CA SER A 100 -26.79 -0.04 -1.73
C SER A 100 -26.20 1.37 -1.92
N PHE A 101 -25.37 1.82 -0.97
CA PHE A 101 -24.71 3.12 -0.97
C PHE A 101 -23.18 3.03 -1.14
N ASN A 102 -22.68 2.12 -1.96
CA ASN A 102 -21.23 1.92 -2.18
C ASN A 102 -20.48 3.22 -2.57
N ILE A 103 -21.08 4.08 -3.40
CA ILE A 103 -20.47 5.36 -3.81
C ILE A 103 -20.34 6.33 -2.63
N ILE A 104 -21.37 6.44 -1.78
CA ILE A 104 -21.34 7.32 -0.61
C ILE A 104 -20.29 6.82 0.39
N LEU A 105 -20.23 5.50 0.60
CA LEU A 105 -19.25 4.91 1.50
C LEU A 105 -17.82 5.13 0.99
N PHE A 106 -17.57 5.02 -0.32
CA PHE A 106 -16.28 5.38 -0.92
C PHE A 106 -15.90 6.85 -0.63
N MET A 107 -16.85 7.79 -0.74
CA MET A 107 -16.61 9.21 -0.44
C MET A 107 -16.33 9.46 1.05
N VAL A 108 -17.03 8.76 1.95
CA VAL A 108 -16.76 8.88 3.39
C VAL A 108 -15.37 8.37 3.72
N VAL A 109 -15.01 7.18 3.23
CA VAL A 109 -13.69 6.58 3.50
C VAL A 109 -12.56 7.46 2.92
N SER A 110 -12.72 8.02 1.72
CA SER A 110 -11.72 8.93 1.14
C SER A 110 -11.56 10.21 1.95
N SER A 111 -12.65 10.79 2.49
CA SER A 111 -12.57 11.95 3.38
C SER A 111 -11.80 11.65 4.68
N THR A 112 -11.96 10.45 5.24
CA THR A 112 -11.26 10.06 6.48
C THR A 112 -9.75 9.92 6.31
N MET A 113 -9.27 9.61 5.10
CA MET A 113 -7.84 9.50 4.81
C MET A 113 -7.09 10.82 5.01
N VAL A 114 -7.74 11.97 4.77
CA VAL A 114 -7.15 13.30 4.95
C VAL A 114 -6.76 13.55 6.41
N TYR A 115 -7.61 13.14 7.36
CA TYR A 115 -7.32 13.30 8.79
C TYR A 115 -6.11 12.48 9.23
N ILE A 116 -5.95 11.27 8.71
CA ILE A 116 -4.79 10.43 9.03
C ILE A 116 -3.53 11.05 8.45
N LEU A 117 -3.56 11.52 7.20
CA LEU A 117 -2.43 12.20 6.58
C LEU A 117 -1.98 13.41 7.41
N LEU A 118 -2.93 14.19 7.93
CA LEU A 118 -2.66 15.34 8.78
C LEU A 118 -2.08 14.95 10.15
N SER A 119 -2.36 13.75 10.65
CA SER A 119 -1.76 13.22 11.89
C SER A 119 -0.33 12.69 11.70
N ILE A 120 0.10 12.44 10.47
CA ILE A 120 1.45 11.95 10.14
C ILE A 120 2.44 13.12 10.00
N GLY A 121 2.02 14.21 9.36
CA GLY A 121 2.84 15.41 9.11
C GLY A 121 2.95 16.31 10.34
#